data_AF-A0A0A8L1Y4-F1
#
_entry.id   AF-A0A0A8L1Y4-F1
#
_cell.length_a   1.000
_cell.length_b   1.000
_cell.length_c   1.000
_cell.angle_alpha   90.00
_cell.angle_beta   90.00
_cell.angle_gamma   90.00
#
_symmetry.space_group_name_H-M   'P 1'
#
loop_
_entity.id
_entity.type
_entity.pdbx_description
1 polymer ?
#
loop_
_entity_poly.entity_id
_entity_poly.type
_entity_poly.pdbx_seq_one_letter_code
_entity_poly.pdbx_strand_id
1 'polypeptide(L)'
;MDSNTQSLPSAHIYPVPSQVLKDHELFILKATMSISNNPELISGKLNEPPTKQLALPSFTIKERLSDNNDSYVSGKGDQNGETKIDKRGYLNGGRHYLFPTFTYPCAENRNSQNLYVLVKDLIKSLNLSADEQEFLAKYPDLYPISAKPDLTDFLVSQKLLTVDGLALRYITARSAFLVFGATILASGSRVIDDYWEQLSKEQGFVAQHRVYALSPKLLELIYSIDPKTRTAQETGSYEPSAAASERFALKQQPQFENPFSTITELPSADARSEFLTNIAHGEQTAIISGQTIHGAIELSTVYKIPKYHYKNSFAAAQQHDVLDAPIGTHTHPVESHNFGRGRKANYVPPEETDVLAQIPGWKFTQLPVTADNSLSTSFSAGGLPVYKKSILPERLKKLTPNQIKDLERSHDVVHLTTALGHVRKLRNTRWTKFWQYKAGAPVGLTEDQALYYKERYLQDVLNHVEVNIVPNEIKDVDEKRTVKRIPNPNFLGHSNISEFRPPFIDKP
;
A
#
# COMPACT_ATOMS: atom_id res chain seq x y z
N MET A 1 -42.52 63.63 41.62
CA MET A 1 -43.32 62.65 40.86
C MET A 1 -42.67 62.57 39.50
N ASP A 2 -41.64 61.74 39.37
CA ASP A 2 -40.93 61.59 38.11
C ASP A 2 -41.63 60.52 37.29
N SER A 3 -42.27 60.96 36.21
CA SER A 3 -42.92 60.12 35.22
C SER A 3 -41.86 59.26 34.53
N ASN A 4 -41.81 58.01 34.96
CA ASN A 4 -41.01 56.94 34.36
C ASN A 4 -41.56 56.66 32.94
N THR A 5 -41.01 57.33 31.94
CA THR A 5 -41.21 56.98 30.53
C THR A 5 -40.54 55.63 30.28
N GLN A 6 -41.29 54.54 30.44
CA GLN A 6 -40.89 53.21 29.98
C GLN A 6 -40.77 53.26 28.45
N SER A 7 -39.53 53.19 27.95
CA SER A 7 -39.24 52.98 26.54
C SER A 7 -39.93 51.69 26.08
N LEU A 8 -40.71 51.77 24.99
CA LEU A 8 -41.31 50.59 24.37
C LEU A 8 -40.21 49.55 24.06
N PRO A 9 -40.44 48.26 24.30
CA PRO A 9 -39.43 47.24 24.06
C PRO A 9 -39.19 47.13 22.55
N SER A 10 -37.93 47.33 22.13
CA SER A 10 -37.50 47.25 20.72
C SER A 10 -36.74 45.94 20.44
N ALA A 11 -36.88 45.44 19.21
CA ALA A 11 -36.20 44.23 18.75
C ALA A 11 -34.69 44.50 18.55
N HIS A 12 -33.85 43.58 19.04
CA HIS A 12 -32.39 43.68 18.94
C HIS A 12 -31.77 42.33 18.59
N ILE A 13 -30.63 42.38 17.91
CA ILE A 13 -29.84 41.20 17.56
C ILE A 13 -28.49 41.25 18.25
N TYR A 14 -28.08 40.11 18.79
CA TYR A 14 -26.81 39.88 19.46
C TYR A 14 -26.00 38.87 18.62
N PRO A 15 -25.14 39.36 17.70
CA PRO A 15 -24.28 38.48 16.90
C PRO A 15 -23.15 37.89 17.75
N VAL A 16 -22.64 36.74 17.34
CA VAL A 16 -21.48 36.11 17.99
C VAL A 16 -20.19 36.80 17.52
N PRO A 17 -19.35 37.33 18.42
CA PRO A 17 -18.07 37.92 18.03
C PRO A 17 -17.15 36.89 17.37
N SER A 18 -16.46 37.27 16.29
CA SER A 18 -15.57 36.34 15.56
C SER A 18 -14.41 35.80 16.40
N GLN A 19 -13.97 36.56 17.42
CA GLN A 19 -12.93 36.10 18.36
C GLN A 19 -13.40 34.90 19.19
N VAL A 20 -14.65 34.92 19.67
CA VAL A 20 -15.24 33.82 20.45
C VAL A 20 -15.27 32.53 19.64
N LEU A 21 -15.60 32.62 18.34
CA LEU A 21 -15.60 31.45 17.45
C LEU A 21 -14.19 30.88 17.23
N LYS A 22 -13.17 31.72 17.09
CA LYS A 22 -11.78 31.28 16.96
C LYS A 22 -11.26 30.63 18.24
N ASP A 23 -11.58 31.21 19.39
CA ASP A 23 -11.20 30.65 20.70
C ASP A 23 -11.91 29.32 20.96
N HIS A 24 -13.15 29.18 20.49
CA HIS A 24 -13.88 27.91 20.51
C HIS A 24 -13.24 26.84 19.62
N GLU A 25 -12.87 27.17 18.37
CA GLU A 25 -12.12 26.26 17.49
C GLU A 25 -10.82 25.80 18.16
N LEU A 26 -10.06 26.72 18.75
CA LEU A 26 -8.82 26.42 19.47
C LEU A 26 -9.05 25.53 20.71
N PHE A 27 -10.12 25.80 21.46
CA PHE A 27 -10.50 24.99 22.61
C PHE A 27 -10.82 23.55 22.20
N ILE A 28 -11.64 23.36 21.15
CA ILE A 28 -11.97 22.02 20.63
C ILE A 28 -10.70 21.25 20.25
N LEU A 29 -9.78 21.90 19.53
CA LEU A 29 -8.53 21.26 19.10
C LEU A 29 -7.71 20.77 20.30
N LYS A 30 -7.47 21.65 21.28
CA LYS A 30 -6.71 21.31 22.49
C LYS A 30 -7.39 20.21 23.30
N ALA A 31 -8.70 20.32 23.52
CA ALA A 31 -9.46 19.33 24.28
C ALA A 31 -9.44 17.97 23.59
N THR A 32 -9.65 17.93 22.27
CA THR A 32 -9.65 16.67 21.50
C THR A 32 -8.27 16.02 21.48
N MET A 33 -7.20 16.80 21.29
CA MET A 33 -5.83 16.28 21.35
C MET A 33 -5.47 15.72 22.72
N SER A 34 -5.93 16.37 23.80
CA SER A 34 -5.64 15.90 25.16
C SER A 34 -6.26 14.54 25.47
N ILE A 35 -7.36 14.18 24.79
CA ILE A 35 -8.10 12.93 25.02
C ILE A 35 -7.93 11.92 23.88
N SER A 36 -7.09 12.20 22.87
CA SER A 36 -6.98 11.41 21.63
C SER A 36 -6.65 9.93 21.83
N ASN A 37 -5.98 9.60 22.94
CA ASN A 37 -5.59 8.23 23.29
C ASN A 37 -6.67 7.46 24.08
N ASN A 38 -7.72 8.13 24.57
CA ASN A 38 -8.73 7.54 25.45
C ASN A 38 -10.07 7.40 24.72
N PRO A 39 -10.43 6.20 24.22
CA PRO A 39 -11.63 6.01 23.40
C PRO A 39 -12.93 6.30 24.16
N GLU A 40 -12.97 6.07 25.47
CA GLU A 40 -14.14 6.37 26.30
C GLU A 40 -14.46 7.87 26.38
N LEU A 41 -13.42 8.71 26.50
CA LEU A 41 -13.58 10.17 26.58
C LEU A 41 -13.95 10.78 25.23
N ILE A 42 -13.42 10.21 24.14
CA ILE A 42 -13.75 10.62 22.77
C ILE A 42 -15.18 10.22 22.42
N SER A 43 -15.60 9.03 22.82
CA SER A 43 -16.96 8.51 22.64
C SER A 43 -17.40 8.51 21.16
N GLY A 44 -16.69 7.74 20.32
CA GLY A 44 -17.06 7.51 18.91
C GLY A 44 -16.34 8.40 17.90
N LYS A 45 -16.83 8.44 16.65
CA LYS A 45 -16.17 9.14 15.54
C LYS A 45 -16.09 10.64 15.77
N LEU A 46 -15.00 11.27 15.32
CA LEU A 46 -14.71 12.68 15.57
C LEU A 46 -15.65 13.66 14.85
N ASN A 47 -16.09 13.31 13.64
CA ASN A 47 -16.97 14.12 12.79
C ASN A 47 -18.46 14.03 13.18
N GLU A 48 -18.82 13.09 14.05
CA GLU A 48 -20.19 12.86 14.51
C GLU A 48 -20.33 13.29 15.98
N PRO A 49 -21.56 13.60 16.43
CA PRO A 49 -21.81 13.81 17.86
C PRO A 49 -21.33 12.62 18.70
N PRO A 50 -20.84 12.85 19.93
CA PRO A 50 -20.48 11.77 20.83
C PRO A 50 -21.58 10.72 20.97
N THR A 51 -21.22 9.44 20.98
CA THR A 51 -22.17 8.32 21.11
C THR A 51 -22.81 8.30 22.49
N LYS A 52 -22.05 8.64 23.53
CA LYS A 52 -22.54 8.84 24.89
C LYS A 52 -23.13 10.26 25.02
N GLN A 53 -24.45 10.35 24.99
CA GLN A 53 -25.20 11.60 25.19
C GLN A 53 -25.89 11.60 26.55
N LEU A 54 -26.11 12.79 27.11
CA LEU A 54 -26.80 12.96 28.38
C LEU A 54 -28.30 12.63 28.21
N ALA A 55 -28.79 11.65 28.97
CA ALA A 55 -30.20 11.27 28.93
C ALA A 55 -31.02 12.17 29.87
N LEU A 56 -31.82 13.08 29.32
CA LEU A 56 -32.62 14.00 30.12
C LEU A 56 -33.96 13.37 30.55
N PRO A 57 -34.42 13.60 31.80
CA PRO A 57 -35.79 13.27 32.20
C PRO A 57 -36.79 14.24 31.56
N SER A 58 -38.08 13.88 31.50
CA SER A 58 -39.12 14.84 31.16
C SER A 58 -39.16 15.95 32.21
N PHE A 59 -38.69 17.15 31.84
CA PHE A 59 -38.58 18.30 32.71
C PHE A 59 -39.58 19.42 32.36
N THR A 60 -40.26 19.32 31.22
CA THR A 60 -41.29 20.27 30.77
C THR A 60 -42.69 19.73 30.95
N ILE A 61 -43.63 20.59 31.37
CA ILE A 61 -45.06 20.30 31.43
C ILE A 61 -45.69 20.83 30.13
N LYS A 62 -45.95 19.94 29.17
CA LYS A 62 -46.33 20.31 27.79
C LYS A 62 -47.73 20.90 27.69
N GLU A 63 -48.58 20.62 28.67
CA GLU A 63 -49.95 21.14 28.76
C GLU A 63 -50.00 22.62 29.19
N ARG A 64 -48.87 23.20 29.63
CA ARG A 64 -48.80 24.57 30.13
C ARG A 64 -47.68 25.37 29.45
N LEU A 65 -48.05 26.51 28.90
CA LEU A 65 -47.10 27.51 28.39
C LEU A 65 -46.68 28.47 29.51
N SER A 66 -45.52 29.08 29.32
CA SER A 66 -44.98 30.14 30.17
C SER A 66 -45.90 31.35 30.22
N ASP A 67 -45.69 32.23 31.20
CA ASP A 67 -46.43 33.50 31.29
C ASP A 67 -46.29 34.36 30.03
N ASN A 68 -45.24 34.15 29.23
CA ASN A 68 -44.98 34.87 27.99
C ASN A 68 -45.46 34.09 26.74
N ASN A 69 -46.14 32.95 26.89
CA ASN A 69 -46.61 32.09 25.78
C ASN A 69 -45.51 31.66 24.79
N ASP A 70 -44.26 31.56 25.22
CA ASP A 70 -43.11 31.36 24.35
C ASP A 70 -42.24 30.13 24.68
N SER A 71 -42.56 29.42 25.76
CA SER A 71 -41.93 28.15 26.12
C SER A 71 -42.88 27.27 26.94
N TYR A 72 -42.58 25.98 27.06
CA TYR A 72 -43.21 25.14 28.06
C TYR A 72 -42.76 25.52 29.48
N VAL A 73 -43.61 25.26 30.48
CA VAL A 73 -43.24 25.43 31.89
C VAL A 73 -42.29 24.30 32.32
N SER A 74 -41.16 24.66 32.93
CA SER A 74 -40.23 23.69 33.53
C SER A 74 -40.76 23.20 34.88
N GLY A 75 -41.06 21.90 34.98
CA GLY A 75 -41.48 21.23 36.21
C GLY A 75 -40.32 20.72 37.08
N LYS A 76 -39.11 20.65 36.51
CA LYS A 76 -37.86 20.31 37.22
C LYS A 76 -36.76 21.26 36.77
N GLY A 77 -35.77 21.48 37.64
CA GLY A 77 -34.59 22.30 37.35
C GLY A 77 -33.39 21.85 38.19
N ASP A 78 -32.20 22.26 37.77
CA ASP A 78 -30.94 22.01 38.48
C ASP A 78 -30.44 23.33 39.07
N GLN A 79 -30.13 23.33 40.37
CA GLN A 79 -29.72 24.54 41.08
C GLN A 79 -28.42 25.15 40.50
N ASN A 80 -27.47 24.31 40.07
CA ASN A 80 -26.23 24.78 39.46
C ASN A 80 -26.52 25.35 38.05
N GLY A 81 -27.40 24.71 37.29
CA GLY A 81 -27.86 25.20 35.99
C GLY A 81 -28.46 26.61 36.05
N GLU A 82 -29.30 26.88 37.06
CA GLU A 82 -29.93 28.19 37.26
C GLU A 82 -28.93 29.31 37.60
N THR A 83 -27.72 28.99 38.08
CA THR A 83 -26.67 30.00 38.27
C THR A 83 -26.03 30.44 36.95
N LYS A 84 -26.12 29.61 35.91
CA LYS A 84 -25.44 29.78 34.61
C LYS A 84 -26.28 30.55 33.58
N ILE A 85 -27.58 30.67 33.80
CA ILE A 85 -28.52 31.34 32.89
C ILE A 85 -29.62 32.06 33.66
N ASP A 86 -30.00 33.26 33.22
CA ASP A 86 -31.12 33.98 33.81
C ASP A 86 -32.48 33.52 33.25
N LYS A 87 -33.59 34.05 33.80
CA LYS A 87 -34.95 33.71 33.35
C LYS A 87 -35.25 34.14 31.91
N ARG A 88 -34.53 35.14 31.38
CA ARG A 88 -34.72 35.70 30.04
C ARG A 88 -33.86 34.99 28.99
N GLY A 89 -32.92 34.16 29.40
CA GLY A 89 -32.01 33.41 28.53
C GLY A 89 -30.62 34.02 28.36
N TYR A 90 -30.26 35.03 29.14
CA TYR A 90 -28.89 35.56 29.17
C TYR A 90 -27.99 34.65 30.00
N LEU A 91 -26.83 34.32 29.43
CA LEU A 91 -25.84 33.46 30.08
C LEU A 91 -24.98 34.25 31.06
N ASN A 92 -24.63 33.63 32.19
CA ASN A 92 -23.79 34.19 33.23
C ASN A 92 -22.37 33.61 33.20
N GLY A 93 -21.42 34.33 33.79
CA GLY A 93 -20.06 33.84 34.02
C GLY A 93 -19.18 33.79 32.76
N GLY A 94 -19.35 34.75 31.84
CA GLY A 94 -18.52 34.86 30.61
C GLY A 94 -18.85 33.82 29.54
N ARG A 95 -19.97 33.10 29.67
CA ARG A 95 -20.44 32.14 28.68
C ARG A 95 -21.10 32.86 27.51
N HIS A 96 -20.88 32.31 26.31
CA HIS A 96 -21.46 32.83 25.08
C HIS A 96 -22.12 31.69 24.30
N TYR A 97 -23.21 31.98 23.60
CA TYR A 97 -23.80 31.04 22.64
C TYR A 97 -22.94 30.96 21.37
N LEU A 98 -22.99 29.81 20.68
CA LEU A 98 -22.34 29.60 19.38
C LEU A 98 -23.12 30.19 18.20
N PHE A 99 -24.34 30.68 18.44
CA PHE A 99 -25.24 31.22 17.43
C PHE A 99 -25.70 32.64 17.78
N PRO A 100 -26.16 33.42 16.77
CA PRO A 100 -26.79 34.70 17.01
C PRO A 100 -28.07 34.53 17.84
N THR A 101 -28.31 35.45 18.76
CA THR A 101 -29.57 35.51 19.52
C THR A 101 -30.24 36.85 19.27
N PHE A 102 -31.55 36.94 19.51
CA PHE A 102 -32.29 38.18 19.30
C PHE A 102 -33.45 38.33 20.29
N THR A 103 -33.88 39.56 20.53
CA THR A 103 -35.13 39.87 21.22
C THR A 103 -36.16 40.35 20.20
N TYR A 104 -37.40 39.91 20.35
CA TYR A 104 -38.49 40.32 19.48
C TYR A 104 -39.77 40.55 20.30
N PRO A 105 -40.00 41.76 20.79
CA PRO A 105 -41.20 42.07 21.57
C PRO A 105 -42.43 42.16 20.65
N CYS A 106 -43.43 41.30 20.86
CA CYS A 106 -44.68 41.33 20.12
C CYS A 106 -45.90 41.04 21.02
N ALA A 107 -47.10 41.34 20.56
CA ALA A 107 -48.32 41.13 21.36
C ALA A 107 -48.52 39.66 21.79
N GLU A 108 -48.08 38.69 20.97
CA GLU A 108 -48.27 37.26 21.20
C GLU A 108 -47.34 36.69 22.27
N ASN A 109 -46.12 37.23 22.36
CA ASN A 109 -45.21 36.91 23.46
C ASN A 109 -45.35 37.90 24.64
N ARG A 110 -46.46 38.64 24.69
CA ARG A 110 -46.76 39.66 25.72
C ARG A 110 -45.65 40.71 25.87
N ASN A 111 -45.03 41.10 24.77
CA ASN A 111 -43.90 42.02 24.70
C ASN A 111 -42.70 41.56 25.54
N SER A 112 -42.42 40.26 25.49
CA SER A 112 -41.30 39.64 26.19
C SER A 112 -39.95 40.17 25.71
N GLN A 113 -39.01 40.28 26.65
CA GLN A 113 -37.59 40.59 26.40
C GLN A 113 -36.71 39.33 26.47
N ASN A 114 -37.30 38.15 26.30
CA ASN A 114 -36.57 36.89 26.27
C ASN A 114 -35.65 36.83 25.04
N LEU A 115 -34.52 36.15 25.20
CA LEU A 115 -33.63 35.84 24.09
C LEU A 115 -34.17 34.64 23.31
N TYR A 116 -34.20 34.82 21.99
CA TYR A 116 -34.61 33.82 21.02
C TYR A 116 -33.46 33.43 20.11
N VAL A 117 -33.57 32.25 19.52
CA VAL A 117 -32.65 31.71 18.51
C VAL A 117 -33.47 31.08 17.38
N LEU A 118 -33.01 31.22 16.15
CA LEU A 118 -33.58 30.52 15.00
C LEU A 118 -33.24 29.03 15.07
N VAL A 119 -34.21 28.16 14.80
CA VAL A 119 -34.01 26.70 14.86
C VAL A 119 -32.91 26.27 13.88
N LYS A 120 -32.86 26.86 12.69
CA LYS A 120 -31.78 26.68 11.71
C LYS A 120 -30.38 26.97 12.27
N ASP A 121 -30.20 28.07 13.00
CA ASP A 121 -28.89 28.45 13.55
C ASP A 121 -28.47 27.54 14.70
N LEU A 122 -29.46 27.09 15.50
CA LEU A 122 -29.24 26.08 16.53
C LEU A 122 -28.78 24.75 15.92
N ILE A 123 -29.47 24.24 14.89
CA ILE A 123 -29.10 23.00 14.17
C ILE A 123 -27.67 23.12 13.63
N LYS A 124 -27.35 24.26 13.00
CA LYS A 124 -26.01 24.54 12.48
C LYS A 124 -24.94 24.52 13.57
N SER A 125 -25.21 25.10 14.75
CA SER A 125 -24.25 25.11 15.86
C SER A 125 -23.93 23.71 16.41
N LEU A 126 -24.86 22.77 16.28
CA LEU A 126 -24.70 21.38 16.70
C LEU A 126 -24.00 20.51 15.62
N ASN A 127 -23.64 21.09 14.47
CA ASN A 127 -23.11 20.39 13.29
C ASN A 127 -24.02 19.24 12.81
N LEU A 128 -25.34 19.42 12.92
CA LEU A 128 -26.33 18.45 12.42
C LEU A 128 -26.83 18.86 11.03
N SER A 129 -27.05 17.88 10.16
CA SER A 129 -27.68 18.07 8.84
C SER A 129 -29.11 17.53 8.88
N ALA A 130 -29.97 18.17 9.67
CA ALA A 130 -31.38 17.78 9.84
C ALA A 130 -32.32 18.90 9.38
N ASP A 131 -33.49 18.53 8.87
CA ASP A 131 -34.56 19.51 8.63
C ASP A 131 -35.16 20.02 9.96
N GLU A 132 -35.72 21.23 9.96
CA GLU A 132 -36.28 21.84 11.18
C GLU A 132 -37.40 20.98 11.78
N GLN A 133 -38.22 20.33 10.95
CA GLN A 133 -39.33 19.50 11.42
C GLN A 133 -38.83 18.23 12.12
N GLU A 134 -37.86 17.54 11.52
CA GLU A 134 -37.25 16.33 12.07
C GLU A 134 -36.51 16.64 13.38
N PHE A 135 -35.80 17.76 13.42
CA PHE A 135 -35.11 18.21 14.62
C PHE A 135 -36.08 18.48 15.78
N LEU A 136 -37.18 19.20 15.53
CA LEU A 136 -38.18 19.49 16.55
C LEU A 136 -38.95 18.24 16.99
N ALA A 137 -39.19 17.28 16.09
CA ALA A 137 -39.77 15.99 16.46
C ALA A 137 -38.85 15.19 17.39
N LYS A 138 -37.53 15.27 17.19
CA LYS A 138 -36.53 14.62 18.04
C LYS A 138 -36.40 15.28 19.42
N TYR A 139 -36.62 16.59 19.51
CA TYR A 139 -36.50 17.38 20.74
C TYR A 139 -37.85 18.01 21.12
N PRO A 140 -38.83 17.22 21.60
CA PRO A 140 -40.20 17.67 21.81
C PRO A 140 -40.38 18.60 23.02
N ASP A 141 -39.32 18.84 23.78
CA ASP A 141 -39.30 19.75 24.93
C ASP A 141 -38.99 21.20 24.50
N LEU A 142 -38.68 21.41 23.22
CA LEU A 142 -38.60 22.72 22.60
C LEU A 142 -40.00 23.13 22.12
N TYR A 143 -40.41 24.35 22.44
CA TYR A 143 -41.67 24.93 21.95
C TYR A 143 -41.39 25.81 20.72
N PRO A 144 -41.69 25.34 19.49
CA PRO A 144 -41.43 26.13 18.29
C PRO A 144 -42.47 27.22 18.08
N ILE A 145 -42.01 28.44 17.84
CA ILE A 145 -42.84 29.59 17.47
C ILE A 145 -42.62 29.87 15.99
N SER A 146 -43.71 30.03 15.23
CA SER A 146 -43.64 30.35 13.81
C SER A 146 -43.38 31.85 13.62
N ALA A 147 -42.37 32.19 12.83
CA ALA A 147 -42.03 33.58 12.53
C ALA A 147 -43.12 34.24 11.69
N LYS A 148 -43.50 35.46 12.08
CA LYS A 148 -44.40 36.33 11.33
C LYS A 148 -43.65 37.13 10.25
N PRO A 149 -44.36 37.63 9.22
CA PRO A 149 -43.77 38.51 8.20
C PRO A 149 -42.94 39.67 8.79
N ASP A 150 -43.45 40.34 9.82
CA ASP A 150 -42.74 41.46 10.46
C ASP A 150 -41.37 41.06 11.06
N LEU A 151 -41.28 39.85 11.64
CA LEU A 151 -40.03 39.31 12.17
C LEU A 151 -39.10 38.88 11.03
N THR A 152 -39.63 38.29 9.96
CA THR A 152 -38.80 37.91 8.81
C THR A 152 -38.19 39.13 8.16
N ASP A 153 -38.96 40.20 7.98
CA ASP A 153 -38.49 41.48 7.41
C ASP A 153 -37.43 42.11 8.31
N PHE A 154 -37.62 42.07 9.64
CA PHE A 154 -36.61 42.52 10.60
C PHE A 154 -35.30 41.73 10.47
N LEU A 155 -35.36 40.41 10.45
CA LEU A 155 -34.17 39.54 10.36
C LEU A 155 -33.43 39.69 9.01
N VAL A 156 -34.17 39.94 7.92
CA VAL A 156 -33.61 40.24 6.60
C VAL A 156 -32.94 41.61 6.59
N SER A 157 -33.58 42.64 7.17
CA SER A 157 -33.01 43.99 7.27
C SER A 157 -31.67 44.01 8.03
N GLN A 158 -31.51 43.08 8.98
CA GLN A 158 -30.32 42.93 9.81
C GLN A 158 -29.32 41.91 9.24
N LYS A 159 -29.54 41.41 8.01
CA LYS A 159 -28.67 40.47 7.29
C LYS A 159 -28.42 39.13 7.99
N LEU A 160 -29.30 38.71 8.91
CA LEU A 160 -29.26 37.36 9.48
C LEU A 160 -29.87 36.32 8.53
N LEU A 161 -30.81 36.74 7.69
CA LEU A 161 -31.42 35.93 6.64
C LEU A 161 -31.03 36.44 5.26
N THR A 162 -30.90 35.52 4.30
CA THR A 162 -30.46 35.81 2.91
C THR A 162 -31.61 35.76 1.90
N VAL A 163 -32.73 35.12 2.22
CA VAL A 163 -33.85 34.88 1.30
C VAL A 163 -35.18 35.12 2.01
N ASP A 164 -36.08 35.84 1.35
CA ASP A 164 -37.45 36.09 1.80
C ASP A 164 -38.35 34.87 1.53
N GLY A 165 -39.24 34.52 2.47
CA GLY A 165 -40.33 33.57 2.23
C GLY A 165 -40.14 32.13 2.75
N LEU A 166 -39.08 31.82 3.50
CA LEU A 166 -38.99 30.53 4.20
C LEU A 166 -39.85 30.56 5.48
N ALA A 167 -40.66 29.53 5.70
CA ALA A 167 -41.37 29.35 6.97
C ALA A 167 -40.35 29.05 8.08
N LEU A 168 -40.01 30.07 8.85
CA LEU A 168 -38.98 30.00 9.90
C LEU A 168 -39.59 29.75 11.26
N ARG A 169 -38.89 28.95 12.07
CA ARG A 169 -39.24 28.73 13.48
C ARG A 169 -38.13 29.24 14.38
N TYR A 170 -38.53 29.77 15.53
CA TYR A 170 -37.62 30.20 16.58
C TYR A 170 -38.09 29.67 17.93
N ILE A 171 -37.16 29.61 18.87
CA ILE A 171 -37.38 29.12 20.24
C ILE A 171 -36.66 30.03 21.23
N THR A 172 -36.97 29.92 22.53
CA THR A 172 -36.22 30.64 23.57
C THR A 172 -34.82 30.05 23.72
N ALA A 173 -33.79 30.89 23.80
CA ALA A 173 -32.40 30.48 24.03
C ALA A 173 -32.23 29.73 25.36
N ARG A 174 -33.07 30.06 26.36
CA ARG A 174 -33.17 29.33 27.62
C ARG A 174 -33.59 27.88 27.40
N SER A 175 -34.67 27.63 26.66
CA SER A 175 -35.11 26.25 26.38
C SER A 175 -34.03 25.44 25.64
N ALA A 176 -33.31 26.06 24.70
CA ALA A 176 -32.18 25.43 24.03
C ALA A 176 -31.08 25.02 25.02
N PHE A 177 -30.73 25.90 25.98
CA PHE A 177 -29.72 25.59 26.98
C PHE A 177 -30.13 24.48 27.96
N LEU A 178 -31.41 24.41 28.34
CA LEU A 178 -31.92 23.33 29.18
C LEU A 178 -31.83 21.97 28.47
N VAL A 179 -32.02 21.92 27.15
CA VAL A 179 -31.96 20.67 26.37
C VAL A 179 -30.51 20.28 26.01
N PHE A 180 -29.69 21.26 25.63
CA PHE A 180 -28.40 20.99 24.98
C PHE A 180 -27.18 21.28 25.87
N GLY A 181 -27.34 22.04 26.95
CA GLY A 181 -26.27 22.33 27.91
C GLY A 181 -25.01 22.89 27.26
N ALA A 182 -23.86 22.28 27.55
CA ALA A 182 -22.56 22.73 27.07
C ALA A 182 -22.42 22.70 25.53
N THR A 183 -23.22 21.88 24.82
CA THR A 183 -23.06 21.69 23.36
C THR A 183 -23.37 22.93 22.52
N ILE A 184 -24.14 23.88 23.05
CA ILE A 184 -24.50 25.12 22.35
C ILE A 184 -23.69 26.34 22.82
N LEU A 185 -22.83 26.14 23.82
CA LEU A 185 -21.97 27.18 24.37
C LEU A 185 -20.63 27.22 23.64
N ALA A 186 -20.05 28.40 23.54
CA ALA A 186 -18.66 28.54 23.13
C ALA A 186 -17.73 28.02 24.23
N SER A 187 -16.83 27.13 23.85
CA SER A 187 -15.83 26.50 24.75
C SER A 187 -16.43 25.80 25.98
N GLY A 188 -17.64 25.27 25.85
CA GLY A 188 -18.34 24.54 26.89
C GLY A 188 -17.70 23.18 27.20
N SER A 189 -17.59 22.87 28.48
CA SER A 189 -17.12 21.59 28.99
C SER A 189 -18.27 20.76 29.57
N ARG A 190 -18.24 19.44 29.38
CA ARG A 190 -19.22 18.54 30.03
C ARG A 190 -19.23 18.76 31.54
N VAL A 191 -20.38 18.52 32.18
CA VAL A 191 -20.61 18.71 33.62
C VAL A 191 -20.57 20.18 34.04
N ILE A 192 -19.44 20.87 33.83
CA ILE A 192 -19.19 22.23 34.31
C ILE A 192 -20.11 23.24 33.63
N ASP A 193 -20.34 23.12 32.33
CA ASP A 193 -21.15 24.08 31.56
C ASP A 193 -22.50 23.51 31.12
N ASP A 194 -22.81 22.27 31.50
CA ASP A 194 -24.15 21.72 31.33
C ASP A 194 -25.13 22.40 32.31
N TYR A 195 -26.38 22.54 31.88
CA TYR A 195 -27.46 22.97 32.76
C TYR A 195 -27.72 21.90 33.85
N TRP A 196 -27.85 20.63 33.45
CA TRP A 196 -28.12 19.50 34.33
C TRP A 196 -26.84 18.89 34.90
N GLU A 197 -26.11 19.67 35.71
CA GLU A 197 -24.80 19.27 36.23
C GLU A 197 -24.86 18.03 37.13
N GLN A 198 -25.85 17.96 38.04
CA GLN A 198 -25.97 16.81 38.96
C GLN A 198 -26.25 15.53 38.18
N LEU A 199 -27.17 15.59 37.21
CA LEU A 199 -27.52 14.49 36.34
C LEU A 199 -26.33 14.02 35.48
N SER A 200 -25.55 14.95 34.93
CA SER A 200 -24.33 14.60 34.19
C SER A 200 -23.33 13.81 35.05
N LYS A 201 -23.16 14.19 36.32
CA LYS A 201 -22.29 13.47 37.26
C LYS A 201 -22.84 12.07 37.57
N GLU A 202 -24.14 11.95 37.80
CA GLU A 202 -24.82 10.66 38.07
C GLU A 202 -24.71 9.68 36.89
N GLN A 203 -24.74 10.19 35.65
CA GLN A 203 -24.56 9.37 34.43
C GLN A 203 -23.08 9.08 34.10
N GLY A 204 -22.16 9.44 35.00
CA GLY A 204 -20.73 9.15 34.86
C GLY A 204 -20.04 9.98 33.78
N PHE A 205 -20.51 11.20 33.53
CA PHE A 205 -19.74 12.17 32.73
C PHE A 205 -18.67 12.82 33.59
N VAL A 206 -17.54 13.13 32.95
CA VAL A 206 -16.40 13.86 33.50
C VAL A 206 -16.13 15.06 32.60
N ALA A 207 -15.58 16.15 33.14
CA ALA A 207 -15.33 17.38 32.40
C ALA A 207 -14.52 17.23 31.10
N GLN A 208 -13.66 16.20 31.02
CA GLN A 208 -12.82 15.91 29.85
C GLN A 208 -13.57 15.20 28.71
N HIS A 209 -14.80 14.72 28.92
CA HIS A 209 -15.55 14.06 27.86
C HIS A 209 -15.80 15.01 26.69
N ARG A 210 -15.71 14.47 25.47
CA ARG A 210 -15.93 15.24 24.25
C ARG A 210 -17.35 15.81 24.23
N VAL A 211 -17.44 17.11 23.92
CA VAL A 211 -18.71 17.84 23.80
C VAL A 211 -19.23 17.89 22.37
N TYR A 212 -18.33 18.28 21.45
CA TYR A 212 -18.67 18.72 20.10
C TYR A 212 -18.33 17.66 19.05
N ALA A 213 -19.06 17.69 17.94
CA ALA A 213 -18.64 17.07 16.68
C ALA A 213 -17.70 18.02 15.93
N LEU A 214 -16.62 17.50 15.36
CA LEU A 214 -15.62 18.27 14.64
C LEU A 214 -16.08 18.58 13.21
N SER A 215 -15.85 19.82 12.79
CA SER A 215 -15.99 20.20 11.39
C SER A 215 -14.87 19.58 10.53
N PRO A 216 -15.06 19.40 9.21
CA PRO A 216 -14.03 18.87 8.33
C PRO A 216 -12.71 19.63 8.43
N LYS A 217 -12.77 20.97 8.54
CA LYS A 217 -11.61 21.84 8.74
C LYS A 217 -10.80 21.49 10.00
N LEU A 218 -11.48 21.30 11.14
CA LEU A 218 -10.80 20.98 12.40
C LEU A 218 -10.24 19.56 12.39
N LEU A 219 -10.93 18.63 11.75
CA LEU A 219 -10.52 17.24 11.61
C LEU A 219 -9.24 17.13 10.75
N GLU A 220 -9.17 17.84 9.62
CA GLU A 220 -7.93 17.93 8.83
C GLU A 220 -6.76 18.52 9.63
N LEU A 221 -7.03 19.55 10.44
CA LEU A 221 -6.01 20.15 11.28
C LEU A 221 -5.49 19.16 12.34
N ILE A 222 -6.36 18.40 12.98
CA ILE A 222 -5.95 17.33 13.92
C ILE A 222 -5.06 16.32 13.22
N TYR A 223 -5.44 15.86 12.02
CA TYR A 223 -4.63 14.90 11.26
C TYR A 223 -3.28 15.47 10.82
N SER A 224 -3.20 16.79 10.59
CA SER A 224 -1.94 17.46 10.30
C SER A 224 -1.01 17.55 11.53
N ILE A 225 -1.59 17.67 12.73
CA ILE A 225 -0.84 17.79 13.98
C ILE A 225 -0.42 16.40 14.49
N ASP A 226 -1.32 15.41 14.46
CA ASP A 226 -1.06 14.04 14.85
C ASP A 226 -1.51 13.05 13.78
N PRO A 227 -0.61 12.65 12.85
CA PRO A 227 -0.92 11.71 11.79
C PRO A 227 -1.41 10.34 12.29
N LYS A 228 -1.11 9.94 13.53
CA LYS A 228 -1.53 8.63 14.08
C LYS A 228 -3.04 8.57 14.27
N THR A 229 -3.67 9.70 14.59
CA THR A 229 -5.12 9.79 14.77
C THR A 229 -5.89 9.47 13.49
N ARG A 230 -5.33 9.78 12.32
CA ARG A 230 -5.90 9.43 11.02
C ARG A 230 -5.97 7.92 10.85
N THR A 231 -4.84 7.24 11.06
CA THR A 231 -4.76 5.78 10.96
C THR A 231 -5.73 5.11 11.93
N ALA A 232 -5.82 5.59 13.17
CA ALA A 232 -6.72 5.04 14.18
C ALA A 232 -8.21 5.15 13.81
N GLN A 233 -8.62 6.26 13.18
CA GLN A 233 -10.01 6.44 12.69
C GLN A 233 -10.30 5.57 11.47
N GLU A 234 -9.34 5.39 10.55
CA GLU A 234 -9.48 4.52 9.37
C GLU A 234 -9.54 3.03 9.77
N THR A 235 -8.82 2.62 10.83
CA THR A 235 -8.83 1.24 11.35
C THR A 235 -10.00 0.92 12.28
N GLY A 236 -10.80 1.91 12.70
CA GLY A 236 -11.91 1.79 13.65
C GLY A 236 -13.12 0.97 13.20
N SER A 237 -12.97 0.14 12.17
CA SER A 237 -13.96 -0.86 11.70
C SER A 237 -13.34 -2.21 11.33
N TYR A 238 -12.11 -2.49 11.78
CA TYR A 238 -11.53 -3.83 11.72
C TYR A 238 -11.15 -4.27 13.13
N GLU A 239 -12.07 -4.96 13.80
CA GLU A 239 -11.61 -6.03 14.68
C GLU A 239 -10.69 -6.92 13.82
N PRO A 240 -9.48 -7.27 14.28
CA PRO A 240 -8.73 -8.33 13.65
C PRO A 240 -9.48 -9.62 13.96
N SER A 241 -10.55 -9.90 13.21
CA SER A 241 -11.04 -11.26 13.09
C SER A 241 -9.83 -12.10 12.70
N ALA A 242 -9.67 -13.26 13.33
CA ALA A 242 -8.60 -14.21 13.03
C ALA A 242 -8.43 -14.49 11.51
N ALA A 243 -9.46 -14.16 10.71
CA ALA A 243 -9.45 -14.18 9.25
C ALA A 243 -8.46 -13.22 8.56
N ALA A 244 -7.95 -12.15 9.20
CA ALA A 244 -6.94 -11.28 8.57
C ALA A 244 -5.57 -11.98 8.47
N SER A 245 -5.20 -12.75 9.49
CA SER A 245 -4.05 -13.66 9.46
C SER A 245 -4.25 -14.80 8.44
N GLU A 246 -5.49 -15.23 8.21
CA GLU A 246 -5.82 -16.22 7.18
C GLU A 246 -5.87 -15.63 5.75
N ARG A 247 -6.21 -14.35 5.57
CA ARG A 247 -6.26 -13.72 4.24
C ARG A 247 -4.88 -13.54 3.61
N PHE A 248 -3.82 -13.38 4.41
CA PHE A 248 -2.44 -13.48 3.91
C PHE A 248 -2.02 -14.94 3.62
N ALA A 249 -2.67 -15.92 4.27
CA ALA A 249 -2.37 -17.33 4.08
C ALA A 249 -2.86 -17.92 2.74
N LEU A 250 -3.73 -17.19 2.01
CA LEU A 250 -4.24 -17.58 0.68
C LEU A 250 -3.44 -17.01 -0.50
N LYS A 251 -2.33 -16.28 -0.26
CA LYS A 251 -1.32 -16.12 -1.33
C LYS A 251 -0.64 -17.48 -1.49
N GLN A 252 -0.80 -18.08 -2.68
CA GLN A 252 -0.24 -19.37 -3.07
C GLN A 252 1.15 -19.57 -2.46
N GLN A 253 1.36 -20.68 -1.75
CA GLN A 253 2.69 -21.04 -1.29
C GLN A 253 3.64 -21.01 -2.50
N PRO A 254 4.74 -20.25 -2.44
CA PRO A 254 5.66 -20.16 -3.56
C PRO A 254 6.22 -21.56 -3.86
N GLN A 255 6.09 -22.00 -5.10
CA GLN A 255 6.64 -23.27 -5.54
C GLN A 255 8.15 -23.10 -5.74
N PHE A 256 8.93 -23.69 -4.83
CA PHE A 256 10.38 -23.67 -4.93
C PHE A 256 10.88 -24.74 -5.90
N GLU A 257 12.02 -24.47 -6.52
CA GLU A 257 12.65 -25.43 -7.44
C GLU A 257 13.31 -26.58 -6.68
N ASN A 258 13.37 -27.76 -7.29
CA ASN A 258 14.16 -28.87 -6.77
C ASN A 258 15.67 -28.55 -6.91
N PRO A 259 16.45 -28.49 -5.80
CA PRO A 259 17.88 -28.16 -5.86
C PRO A 259 18.71 -29.12 -6.72
N PHE A 260 18.33 -30.40 -6.73
CA PHE A 260 19.11 -31.48 -7.35
C PHE A 260 19.00 -31.52 -8.88
N SER A 261 18.12 -30.72 -9.48
CA SER A 261 18.15 -30.50 -10.93
C SER A 261 19.39 -29.71 -11.38
N THR A 262 20.02 -28.95 -10.47
CA THR A 262 21.18 -28.11 -10.77
C THR A 262 22.46 -28.57 -10.05
N ILE A 263 22.31 -29.20 -8.88
CA ILE A 263 23.41 -29.51 -7.97
C ILE A 263 23.58 -31.02 -7.86
N THR A 264 24.82 -31.50 -7.88
CA THR A 264 25.11 -32.92 -7.63
C THR A 264 24.67 -33.32 -6.23
N GLU A 265 23.80 -34.33 -6.13
CA GLU A 265 23.37 -34.92 -4.87
C GLU A 265 24.54 -35.42 -4.04
N LEU A 266 24.38 -35.30 -2.72
CA LEU A 266 25.36 -35.79 -1.77
C LEU A 266 24.95 -37.19 -1.31
N PRO A 267 25.91 -38.11 -1.09
CA PRO A 267 25.60 -39.36 -0.39
C PRO A 267 24.99 -39.09 0.99
N SER A 268 24.28 -40.11 1.50
CA SER A 268 23.62 -40.04 2.81
C SER A 268 24.58 -39.59 3.91
N ALA A 269 24.03 -39.00 4.98
CA ALA A 269 24.83 -38.54 6.11
C ALA A 269 25.67 -39.67 6.71
N ASP A 270 25.11 -40.88 6.78
CA ASP A 270 25.78 -42.07 7.33
C ASP A 270 26.97 -42.48 6.47
N ALA A 271 26.80 -42.59 5.14
CA ALA A 271 27.88 -42.92 4.22
C ALA A 271 29.03 -41.90 4.28
N ARG A 272 28.69 -40.61 4.46
CA ARG A 272 29.69 -39.56 4.65
C ARG A 272 30.40 -39.65 5.99
N SER A 273 29.67 -39.98 7.06
CA SER A 273 30.25 -40.17 8.38
C SER A 273 31.23 -41.33 8.36
N GLU A 274 30.84 -42.46 7.78
CA GLU A 274 31.69 -43.66 7.60
C GLU A 274 32.94 -43.34 6.77
N PHE A 275 32.79 -42.64 5.65
CA PHE A 275 33.91 -42.19 4.85
C PHE A 275 34.90 -41.32 5.64
N LEU A 276 34.39 -40.36 6.43
CA LEU A 276 35.24 -39.49 7.26
C LEU A 276 35.91 -40.25 8.40
N THR A 277 35.22 -41.20 9.04
CA THR A 277 35.82 -42.03 10.09
C THR A 277 36.93 -42.89 9.52
N ASN A 278 36.68 -43.58 8.41
CA ASN A 278 37.65 -44.49 7.82
C ASN A 278 38.88 -43.72 7.31
N ILE A 279 38.70 -42.52 6.75
CA ILE A 279 39.83 -41.62 6.42
C ILE A 279 40.61 -41.21 7.67
N ALA A 280 39.93 -40.85 8.76
CA ALA A 280 40.60 -40.46 10.00
C ALA A 280 41.44 -41.61 10.60
N HIS A 281 41.02 -42.86 10.39
CA HIS A 281 41.75 -44.06 10.80
C HIS A 281 42.77 -44.56 9.75
N GLY A 282 42.81 -43.96 8.55
CA GLY A 282 43.73 -44.35 7.48
C GLY A 282 43.32 -45.62 6.71
N GLU A 283 42.04 -46.00 6.77
CA GLU A 283 41.50 -47.17 6.10
C GLU A 283 41.11 -46.89 4.64
N GLN A 284 41.01 -47.93 3.82
CA GLN A 284 40.56 -47.81 2.43
C GLN A 284 39.06 -47.50 2.37
N THR A 285 38.68 -46.53 1.55
CA THR A 285 37.29 -46.05 1.44
C THR A 285 36.86 -45.88 -0.01
N ALA A 286 35.55 -45.94 -0.24
CA ALA A 286 34.96 -45.57 -1.52
C ALA A 286 35.15 -44.07 -1.78
N ILE A 287 35.42 -43.70 -3.03
CA ILE A 287 35.64 -42.30 -3.41
C ILE A 287 34.30 -41.55 -3.38
N ILE A 288 34.18 -40.58 -2.47
CA ILE A 288 33.05 -39.64 -2.46
C ILE A 288 33.48 -38.35 -3.20
N SER A 289 32.78 -38.04 -4.29
CA SER A 289 33.00 -36.80 -5.04
C SER A 289 32.49 -35.57 -4.27
N GLY A 290 33.21 -34.45 -4.40
CA GLY A 290 32.77 -33.15 -3.88
C GLY A 290 31.52 -32.62 -4.59
N GLN A 291 30.82 -31.68 -3.95
CA GLN A 291 29.62 -31.07 -4.51
C GLN A 291 29.94 -30.01 -5.56
N THR A 292 29.26 -30.09 -6.71
CA THR A 292 29.38 -29.12 -7.79
C THR A 292 28.05 -28.90 -8.50
N ILE A 293 28.01 -27.96 -9.44
CA ILE A 293 26.87 -27.80 -10.36
C ILE A 293 26.97 -28.80 -11.51
N HIS A 294 25.84 -29.29 -12.01
CA HIS A 294 25.80 -30.12 -13.21
C HIS A 294 26.25 -29.36 -14.46
N GLY A 295 26.88 -30.09 -15.39
CA GLY A 295 27.21 -29.63 -16.74
C GLY A 295 28.71 -29.50 -17.01
N ALA A 296 29.16 -30.18 -18.07
CA ALA A 296 30.48 -30.01 -18.66
C ALA A 296 30.45 -28.98 -19.80
N ILE A 297 31.61 -28.44 -20.16
CA ILE A 297 31.79 -27.58 -21.34
C ILE A 297 32.79 -28.25 -22.26
N GLU A 298 32.31 -28.81 -23.37
CA GLU A 298 33.17 -29.37 -24.42
C GLU A 298 33.28 -28.38 -25.57
N LEU A 299 34.38 -27.63 -25.62
CA LEU A 299 34.52 -26.54 -26.60
C LEU A 299 34.81 -27.05 -28.02
N SER A 300 35.66 -28.07 -28.15
CA SER A 300 36.13 -28.56 -29.45
C SER A 300 35.08 -29.34 -30.25
N THR A 301 34.10 -29.94 -29.57
CA THR A 301 33.02 -30.69 -30.20
C THR A 301 31.95 -29.76 -30.77
N VAL A 302 31.66 -28.66 -30.05
CA VAL A 302 30.59 -27.72 -30.37
C VAL A 302 31.05 -26.58 -31.28
N TYR A 303 32.27 -26.04 -31.07
CA TYR A 303 32.77 -24.88 -31.80
C TYR A 303 33.88 -25.28 -32.77
N LYS A 304 33.56 -25.20 -34.06
CA LYS A 304 34.49 -25.50 -35.15
C LYS A 304 34.70 -24.25 -35.98
N ILE A 305 35.93 -24.07 -36.44
CA ILE A 305 36.32 -22.99 -37.33
C ILE A 305 35.44 -23.06 -38.60
N PRO A 306 34.74 -21.96 -38.96
CA PRO A 306 33.95 -21.92 -40.18
C PRO A 306 34.88 -22.08 -41.39
N LYS A 307 34.43 -22.83 -42.39
CA LYS A 307 35.22 -23.10 -43.60
C LYS A 307 34.57 -22.40 -44.77
N TYR A 308 35.20 -21.30 -45.21
CA TYR A 308 34.79 -20.51 -46.36
C TYR A 308 35.47 -20.92 -47.67
N HIS A 309 36.21 -22.04 -47.64
CA HIS A 309 36.91 -22.61 -48.78
C HIS A 309 36.49 -24.06 -49.04
N TYR A 310 36.69 -24.52 -50.27
CA TYR A 310 36.67 -25.96 -50.59
C TYR A 310 38.05 -26.57 -50.36
N LYS A 311 38.12 -27.90 -50.31
CA LYS A 311 39.33 -28.66 -49.95
C LYS A 311 40.60 -28.21 -50.70
N ASN A 312 40.48 -27.86 -51.98
CA ASN A 312 41.62 -27.55 -52.85
C ASN A 312 41.76 -26.05 -53.19
N SER A 313 40.91 -25.18 -52.64
CA SER A 313 40.86 -23.76 -53.04
C SER A 313 42.16 -23.01 -52.78
N PHE A 314 42.74 -23.20 -51.58
CA PHE A 314 44.01 -22.57 -51.21
C PHE A 314 45.19 -23.15 -52.00
N ALA A 315 45.19 -24.46 -52.26
CA ALA A 315 46.23 -25.10 -53.05
C ALA A 315 46.23 -24.58 -54.50
N ALA A 316 45.06 -24.42 -55.10
CA ALA A 316 44.92 -23.84 -56.43
C ALA A 316 45.33 -22.36 -56.45
N ALA A 317 44.91 -21.56 -55.46
CA ALA A 317 45.33 -20.17 -55.36
C ALA A 317 46.85 -20.01 -55.21
N GLN A 318 47.51 -20.93 -54.51
CA GLN A 318 48.97 -20.97 -54.39
C GLN A 318 49.66 -21.41 -55.69
N GLN A 319 49.10 -22.39 -56.41
CA GLN A 319 49.65 -22.83 -57.71
C GLN A 319 49.60 -21.73 -58.78
N HIS A 320 48.60 -20.86 -58.72
CA HIS A 320 48.44 -19.75 -59.65
C HIS A 320 49.08 -18.43 -59.17
N ASP A 321 49.70 -18.41 -57.99
CA ASP A 321 50.29 -17.22 -57.34
C ASP A 321 49.28 -16.07 -57.12
N VAL A 322 48.06 -16.45 -56.70
CA VAL A 322 46.88 -15.56 -56.57
C VAL A 322 46.53 -15.27 -55.10
N LEU A 323 47.38 -15.64 -54.15
CA LEU A 323 47.07 -15.54 -52.72
C LEU A 323 46.77 -14.12 -52.21
N ASP A 324 47.29 -13.11 -52.91
CA ASP A 324 47.14 -11.68 -52.58
C ASP A 324 46.32 -10.89 -53.61
N ALA A 325 45.70 -11.57 -54.58
CA ALA A 325 44.83 -10.92 -55.55
C ALA A 325 43.33 -11.16 -55.22
N PRO A 326 42.43 -10.20 -55.55
CA PRO A 326 41.00 -10.32 -55.23
C PRO A 326 40.33 -11.50 -55.92
N ILE A 327 39.58 -12.32 -55.18
CA ILE A 327 38.94 -13.53 -55.72
C ILE A 327 37.95 -13.26 -56.86
N GLY A 328 37.39 -12.05 -56.96
CA GLY A 328 36.44 -11.66 -58.00
C GLY A 328 37.07 -11.30 -59.35
N THR A 329 38.38 -11.09 -59.42
CA THR A 329 39.08 -10.72 -60.67
C THR A 329 39.56 -11.93 -61.49
N HIS A 330 39.53 -13.12 -60.91
CA HIS A 330 40.01 -14.33 -61.57
C HIS A 330 38.86 -15.04 -62.30
N THR A 331 38.88 -14.99 -63.63
CA THR A 331 37.94 -15.71 -64.51
C THR A 331 38.30 -17.18 -64.72
N HIS A 332 39.43 -17.63 -64.18
CA HIS A 332 39.80 -19.04 -64.24
C HIS A 332 39.04 -19.81 -63.17
N PRO A 333 38.23 -20.81 -63.55
CA PRO A 333 37.68 -21.71 -62.58
C PRO A 333 38.88 -22.35 -61.89
N VAL A 334 39.03 -22.14 -60.59
CA VAL A 334 39.62 -23.19 -59.77
C VAL A 334 38.71 -24.38 -60.01
N GLU A 335 39.04 -25.23 -60.99
CA GLU A 335 38.28 -26.42 -61.27
C GLU A 335 38.28 -27.24 -59.99
N SER A 336 37.18 -27.16 -59.25
CA SER A 336 36.87 -28.17 -58.26
C SER A 336 36.60 -29.43 -59.06
N HIS A 337 37.63 -30.19 -59.38
CA HIS A 337 37.54 -31.59 -59.73
C HIS A 337 36.95 -32.33 -58.51
N ASN A 338 35.64 -32.21 -58.34
CA ASN A 338 34.80 -32.93 -57.39
C ASN A 338 33.29 -32.87 -57.73
N PHE A 339 32.90 -32.35 -58.92
CA PHE A 339 31.67 -32.86 -59.53
C PHE A 339 31.97 -34.24 -60.07
N GLY A 340 31.67 -35.26 -59.26
CA GLY A 340 31.85 -36.66 -59.64
C GLY A 340 31.28 -36.90 -61.03
N ARG A 341 32.10 -37.48 -61.91
CA ARG A 341 31.63 -38.05 -63.16
C ARG A 341 30.51 -39.04 -62.81
N GLY A 342 29.29 -38.71 -63.21
CA GLY A 342 28.15 -39.62 -63.13
C GLY A 342 26.98 -39.12 -62.29
N ARG A 343 26.25 -38.13 -62.82
CA ARG A 343 24.77 -38.13 -62.96
C ARG A 343 24.36 -36.83 -63.66
N LYS A 344 23.49 -36.93 -64.66
CA LYS A 344 22.92 -35.79 -65.37
C LYS A 344 22.29 -34.84 -64.34
N ALA A 345 22.82 -33.62 -64.23
CA ALA A 345 22.24 -32.57 -63.42
C ALA A 345 20.93 -32.12 -64.09
N ASN A 346 19.82 -32.17 -63.34
CA ASN A 346 18.62 -31.43 -63.72
C ASN A 346 18.96 -29.94 -63.73
N TYR A 347 18.64 -29.27 -64.82
CA TYR A 347 18.79 -27.83 -64.98
C TYR A 347 17.90 -27.12 -63.94
N VAL A 348 18.51 -26.44 -62.97
CA VAL A 348 17.83 -25.58 -62.01
C VAL A 348 17.89 -24.14 -62.55
N PRO A 349 16.75 -23.42 -62.66
CA PRO A 349 16.71 -22.05 -63.19
C PRO A 349 17.62 -21.07 -62.41
N PRO A 350 18.15 -20.00 -63.05
CA PRO A 350 19.11 -19.09 -62.44
C PRO A 350 18.59 -18.35 -61.20
N GLU A 351 17.26 -18.22 -61.06
CA GLU A 351 16.59 -17.45 -60.01
C GLU A 351 16.62 -18.12 -58.63
N GLU A 352 16.90 -19.44 -58.55
CA GLU A 352 16.99 -20.18 -57.28
C GLU A 352 18.43 -20.49 -56.82
N THR A 353 19.44 -20.06 -57.58
CA THR A 353 20.84 -20.30 -57.18
C THR A 353 21.29 -19.27 -56.14
N ASP A 354 21.70 -19.74 -54.97
CA ASP A 354 22.17 -18.87 -53.89
C ASP A 354 23.36 -18.02 -54.39
N VAL A 355 23.20 -16.69 -54.45
CA VAL A 355 24.18 -15.76 -55.04
C VAL A 355 25.58 -15.88 -54.39
N LEU A 356 25.64 -16.36 -53.13
CA LEU A 356 26.87 -16.67 -52.41
C LEU A 356 27.59 -17.95 -52.89
N ALA A 357 26.86 -18.88 -53.53
CA ALA A 357 27.40 -20.10 -54.14
C ALA A 357 28.00 -19.85 -55.53
N GLN A 358 27.90 -18.62 -56.06
CA GLN A 358 28.38 -18.25 -57.40
C GLN A 358 29.82 -17.73 -57.43
N ILE A 359 30.50 -17.57 -56.28
CA ILE A 359 31.94 -17.21 -56.23
C ILE A 359 32.76 -18.48 -56.47
N PRO A 360 33.39 -18.67 -57.65
CA PRO A 360 34.02 -19.94 -58.01
C PRO A 360 35.17 -20.28 -57.04
N GLY A 361 35.18 -21.51 -56.53
CA GLY A 361 36.24 -21.99 -55.64
C GLY A 361 36.12 -21.55 -54.17
N TRP A 362 35.08 -20.82 -53.76
CA TRP A 362 34.89 -20.40 -52.36
C TRP A 362 33.46 -20.69 -51.86
N LYS A 363 33.29 -20.92 -50.55
CA LYS A 363 32.03 -21.42 -49.95
C LYS A 363 31.56 -20.54 -48.79
N PHE A 364 30.83 -19.47 -49.07
CA PHE A 364 30.32 -18.55 -48.03
C PHE A 364 28.91 -18.87 -47.52
N THR A 365 28.41 -20.08 -47.76
CA THR A 365 27.02 -20.49 -47.43
C THR A 365 26.69 -20.50 -45.94
N GLN A 366 27.69 -20.37 -45.06
CA GLN A 366 27.52 -20.33 -43.60
C GLN A 366 27.29 -18.91 -43.05
N LEU A 367 27.34 -17.87 -43.90
CA LEU A 367 27.11 -16.50 -43.47
C LEU A 367 25.60 -16.21 -43.30
N PRO A 368 25.19 -15.55 -42.22
CA PRO A 368 23.79 -15.19 -42.03
C PRO A 368 23.39 -14.08 -42.99
N VAL A 369 22.45 -14.34 -43.89
CA VAL A 369 21.95 -13.37 -44.86
C VAL A 369 20.45 -13.14 -44.75
N THR A 370 20.00 -11.93 -45.08
CA THR A 370 18.59 -11.57 -45.25
C THR A 370 18.31 -11.06 -46.66
N ALA A 371 17.11 -11.36 -47.17
CA ALA A 371 16.58 -10.82 -48.41
C ALA A 371 15.94 -9.43 -48.21
N ASP A 372 15.60 -9.08 -46.98
CA ASP A 372 14.97 -7.81 -46.65
C ASP A 372 15.99 -6.66 -46.71
N ASN A 373 15.56 -5.53 -47.28
CA ASN A 373 16.43 -4.35 -47.42
C ASN A 373 16.61 -3.55 -46.12
N SER A 374 15.85 -3.87 -45.07
CA SER A 374 16.01 -3.31 -43.73
C SER A 374 17.19 -4.00 -43.02
N LEU A 375 18.10 -3.20 -42.45
CA LEU A 375 19.18 -3.73 -41.61
C LEU A 375 18.56 -4.17 -40.28
N SER A 376 18.60 -5.46 -39.98
CA SER A 376 18.26 -5.94 -38.64
C SER A 376 19.28 -5.43 -37.63
N THR A 377 18.81 -4.93 -36.49
CA THR A 377 19.65 -4.63 -35.31
C THR A 377 20.05 -5.90 -34.54
N SER A 378 19.59 -7.07 -34.97
CA SER A 378 19.88 -8.36 -34.33
C SER A 378 21.10 -9.08 -34.91
N PHE A 379 21.85 -9.74 -34.03
CA PHE A 379 22.92 -10.67 -34.39
C PHE A 379 22.38 -12.08 -34.58
N SER A 380 23.06 -12.87 -35.41
CA SER A 380 22.84 -14.32 -35.52
C SER A 380 23.13 -15.06 -34.21
N ALA A 381 22.71 -16.32 -34.11
CA ALA A 381 23.02 -17.18 -32.95
C ALA A 381 24.53 -17.32 -32.68
N GLY A 382 25.37 -17.21 -33.72
CA GLY A 382 26.83 -17.20 -33.61
C GLY A 382 27.43 -15.83 -33.28
N GLY A 383 26.63 -14.77 -33.20
CA GLY A 383 27.09 -13.41 -32.89
C GLY A 383 27.53 -12.58 -34.10
N LEU A 384 27.53 -13.14 -35.31
CA LEU A 384 27.75 -12.37 -36.54
C LEU A 384 26.51 -11.51 -36.88
N PRO A 385 26.68 -10.29 -37.41
CA PRO A 385 25.56 -9.50 -37.90
C PRO A 385 24.92 -10.14 -39.13
N VAL A 386 23.63 -9.91 -39.33
CA VAL A 386 22.92 -10.40 -40.53
C VAL A 386 23.26 -9.51 -41.72
N TYR A 387 23.77 -10.11 -42.79
CA TYR A 387 24.24 -9.39 -43.98
C TYR A 387 23.14 -9.27 -45.05
N LYS A 388 23.17 -8.21 -45.86
CA LYS A 388 22.26 -8.07 -47.00
C LYS A 388 22.71 -8.95 -48.16
N LYS A 389 21.82 -9.81 -48.65
CA LYS A 389 22.12 -10.73 -49.77
C LYS A 389 22.53 -10.01 -51.06
N SER A 390 22.04 -8.79 -51.29
CA SER A 390 22.34 -7.99 -52.49
C SER A 390 23.75 -7.39 -52.53
N ILE A 391 24.31 -7.00 -51.37
CA ILE A 391 25.59 -6.27 -51.28
C ILE A 391 26.76 -7.20 -50.94
N LEU A 392 26.49 -8.24 -50.14
CA LEU A 392 27.51 -9.13 -49.59
C LEU A 392 28.41 -9.77 -50.68
N PRO A 393 27.89 -10.29 -51.81
CA PRO A 393 28.73 -10.91 -52.84
C PRO A 393 29.78 -9.96 -53.43
N GLU A 394 29.41 -8.69 -53.68
CA GLU A 394 30.33 -7.67 -54.20
C GLU A 394 31.45 -7.34 -53.20
N ARG A 395 31.18 -7.41 -51.89
CA ARG A 395 32.21 -7.24 -50.86
C ARG A 395 33.12 -8.45 -50.76
N LEU A 396 32.58 -9.66 -50.88
CA LEU A 396 33.34 -10.91 -50.81
C LEU A 396 34.29 -11.06 -52.00
N LYS A 397 33.86 -10.69 -53.20
CA LYS A 397 34.69 -10.66 -54.42
C LYS A 397 35.98 -9.83 -54.30
N LYS A 398 35.99 -8.82 -53.41
CA LYS A 398 37.16 -7.95 -53.16
C LYS A 398 38.19 -8.55 -52.20
N LEU A 399 37.88 -9.65 -51.52
CA LEU A 399 38.79 -10.29 -50.58
C LEU A 399 39.88 -11.08 -51.32
N THR A 400 41.06 -11.17 -50.71
CA THR A 400 42.13 -12.09 -51.16
C THR A 400 42.03 -13.43 -50.42
N PRO A 401 42.58 -14.53 -50.97
CA PRO A 401 42.68 -15.80 -50.26
C PRO A 401 43.26 -15.70 -48.84
N ASN A 402 44.35 -14.95 -48.65
CA ASN A 402 44.93 -14.72 -47.32
C ASN A 402 43.94 -14.04 -46.36
N GLN A 403 43.19 -13.04 -46.82
CA GLN A 403 42.16 -12.37 -46.02
C GLN A 403 40.99 -13.29 -45.68
N ILE A 404 40.68 -14.29 -46.50
CA ILE A 404 39.63 -15.27 -46.19
C ILE A 404 40.06 -16.15 -45.01
N LYS A 405 41.34 -16.54 -44.94
CA LYS A 405 41.88 -17.28 -43.79
C LYS A 405 41.79 -16.46 -42.49
N ASP A 406 42.04 -15.16 -42.56
CA ASP A 406 41.88 -14.24 -41.43
C ASP A 406 40.40 -14.03 -41.06
N LEU A 407 39.51 -14.02 -42.04
CA LEU A 407 38.07 -13.96 -41.85
C LEU A 407 37.54 -15.19 -41.12
N GLU A 408 37.97 -16.40 -41.51
CA GLU A 408 37.62 -17.66 -40.82
C GLU A 408 37.99 -17.61 -39.33
N ARG A 409 39.20 -17.12 -39.02
CA ARG A 409 39.69 -16.96 -37.64
C ARG A 409 38.90 -15.91 -36.87
N SER A 410 38.61 -14.77 -37.50
CA SER A 410 37.87 -13.69 -36.86
C SER A 410 36.43 -14.10 -36.53
N HIS A 411 35.77 -14.84 -37.43
CA HIS A 411 34.44 -15.39 -37.19
C HIS A 411 34.45 -16.50 -36.14
N ASP A 412 35.47 -17.35 -36.10
CA ASP A 412 35.66 -18.34 -35.01
C ASP A 412 35.74 -17.66 -33.63
N VAL A 413 36.52 -16.59 -33.51
CA VAL A 413 36.63 -15.80 -32.27
C VAL A 413 35.26 -15.24 -31.85
N VAL A 414 34.49 -14.68 -32.79
CA VAL A 414 33.16 -14.13 -32.50
C VAL A 414 32.19 -15.23 -32.06
N HIS A 415 32.20 -16.38 -32.74
CA HIS A 415 31.36 -17.52 -32.40
C HIS A 415 31.69 -18.06 -31.01
N LEU A 416 32.97 -18.28 -30.71
CA LEU A 416 33.44 -18.79 -29.43
C LEU A 416 33.13 -17.82 -28.28
N THR A 417 33.39 -16.53 -28.46
CA THR A 417 33.13 -15.51 -27.42
C THR A 417 31.65 -15.37 -27.12
N THR A 418 30.80 -15.35 -28.15
CA THR A 418 29.34 -15.30 -28.01
C THR A 418 28.84 -16.52 -27.26
N ALA A 419 29.30 -17.71 -27.64
CA ALA A 419 28.97 -18.95 -26.97
C ALA A 419 29.41 -19.00 -25.49
N LEU A 420 30.66 -18.63 -25.20
CA LEU A 420 31.16 -18.54 -23.84
C LEU A 420 30.35 -17.53 -23.01
N GLY A 421 29.87 -16.44 -23.63
CA GLY A 421 28.95 -15.50 -23.01
C GLY A 421 27.63 -16.15 -22.57
N HIS A 422 27.01 -16.96 -23.42
CA HIS A 422 25.79 -17.71 -23.10
C HIS A 422 26.02 -18.73 -21.99
N VAL A 423 27.09 -19.53 -22.11
CA VAL A 423 27.46 -20.54 -21.10
C VAL A 423 27.75 -19.89 -19.76
N ARG A 424 28.44 -18.73 -19.74
CA ARG A 424 28.71 -17.96 -18.52
C ARG A 424 27.42 -17.51 -17.85
N LYS A 425 26.47 -16.94 -18.59
CA LYS A 425 25.16 -16.52 -18.05
C LYS A 425 24.44 -17.70 -17.39
N LEU A 426 24.35 -18.83 -18.10
CA LEU A 426 23.70 -20.04 -17.57
C LEU A 426 24.39 -20.56 -16.30
N ARG A 427 25.73 -20.64 -16.31
CA ARG A 427 26.50 -21.13 -15.16
C ARG A 427 26.42 -20.19 -13.97
N ASN A 428 26.39 -18.86 -14.19
CA ASN A 428 26.19 -17.90 -13.10
C ASN A 428 24.87 -18.14 -12.39
N THR A 429 23.77 -18.31 -13.13
CA THR A 429 22.47 -18.65 -12.55
C THR A 429 22.52 -19.95 -11.75
N ARG A 430 23.18 -20.99 -12.27
CA ARG A 430 23.36 -22.26 -11.55
C ARG A 430 24.17 -22.11 -10.27
N TRP A 431 25.23 -21.30 -10.29
CA TRP A 431 26.02 -21.00 -9.10
C TRP A 431 25.25 -20.20 -8.05
N THR A 432 24.41 -19.24 -8.47
CA THR A 432 23.52 -18.53 -7.54
C THR A 432 22.58 -19.51 -6.84
N LYS A 433 21.96 -20.44 -7.59
CA LYS A 433 21.11 -21.49 -7.03
C LYS A 433 21.87 -22.44 -6.09
N PHE A 434 23.11 -22.79 -6.43
CA PHE A 434 24.00 -23.55 -5.57
C PHE A 434 24.24 -22.85 -4.22
N TRP A 435 24.52 -21.55 -4.23
CA TRP A 435 24.74 -20.79 -3.00
C TRP A 435 23.47 -20.61 -2.17
N GLN A 436 22.30 -20.45 -2.80
CA GLN A 436 21.01 -20.46 -2.08
C GLN A 436 20.83 -21.78 -1.31
N TYR A 437 21.00 -22.91 -1.99
CA TYR A 437 20.92 -24.23 -1.37
C TYR A 437 21.93 -24.41 -0.23
N LYS A 438 23.20 -24.01 -0.45
CA LYS A 438 24.25 -24.12 0.57
C LYS A 438 24.01 -23.23 1.79
N ALA A 439 23.33 -22.11 1.63
CA ALA A 439 22.93 -21.23 2.73
C ALA A 439 21.70 -21.76 3.51
N GLY A 440 21.05 -22.83 3.05
CA GLY A 440 19.81 -23.35 3.63
C GLY A 440 18.56 -22.55 3.24
N ALA A 441 18.66 -21.70 2.21
CA ALA A 441 17.53 -21.03 1.61
C ALA A 441 16.90 -21.92 0.53
N PRO A 442 15.58 -21.84 0.30
CA PRO A 442 14.95 -22.51 -0.82
C PRO A 442 15.47 -21.96 -2.15
N VAL A 443 15.62 -22.84 -3.14
CA VAL A 443 16.14 -22.46 -4.46
C VAL A 443 15.07 -21.72 -5.26
N GLY A 444 15.45 -20.58 -5.83
CA GLY A 444 14.54 -19.73 -6.61
C GLY A 444 13.82 -18.66 -5.79
N LEU A 445 14.28 -18.39 -4.56
CA LEU A 445 13.72 -17.31 -3.73
C LEU A 445 13.88 -15.94 -4.40
N THR A 446 12.77 -15.19 -4.47
CA THR A 446 12.71 -13.82 -5.01
C THR A 446 12.59 -12.77 -3.89
N GLU A 447 12.85 -11.50 -4.21
CA GLU A 447 12.82 -10.40 -3.23
C GLU A 447 11.44 -10.23 -2.58
N ASP A 448 10.37 -10.32 -3.37
CA ASP A 448 8.98 -10.22 -2.88
C ASP A 448 8.60 -11.33 -1.88
N GLN A 449 9.31 -12.46 -1.93
CA GLN A 449 9.09 -13.62 -1.07
C GLN A 449 9.90 -13.57 0.23
N ALA A 450 10.69 -12.52 0.47
CA ALA A 450 11.54 -12.42 1.65
C ALA A 450 10.76 -12.41 2.97
N LEU A 451 9.60 -11.74 3.02
CA LEU A 451 8.73 -11.73 4.19
C LEU A 451 8.15 -13.12 4.49
N TYR A 452 7.64 -13.79 3.45
CA TYR A 452 7.14 -15.17 3.55
C TYR A 452 8.23 -16.12 4.07
N TYR A 453 9.46 -15.99 3.55
CA TYR A 453 10.59 -16.79 3.99
C TYR A 453 10.87 -16.61 5.49
N LYS A 454 10.92 -15.36 5.96
CA LYS A 454 11.23 -15.05 7.37
C LYS A 454 10.13 -15.50 8.34
N GLU A 455 8.88 -15.19 8.03
CA GLU A 455 7.77 -15.37 8.98
C GLU A 455 7.19 -16.77 8.96
N ARG A 456 7.15 -17.43 7.80
CA ARG A 456 6.44 -18.71 7.63
C ARG A 456 7.37 -19.87 7.33
N TYR A 457 8.23 -19.75 6.31
CA TYR A 457 9.10 -20.86 5.92
C TYR A 457 10.05 -21.29 7.05
N LEU A 458 10.71 -20.33 7.72
CA LEU A 458 11.60 -20.66 8.85
C LEU A 458 10.86 -21.31 10.01
N GLN A 459 9.62 -20.90 10.29
CA GLN A 459 8.78 -21.51 11.32
C GLN A 459 8.37 -22.94 10.94
N ASP A 460 7.99 -23.17 9.69
CA ASP A 460 7.67 -24.51 9.18
C ASP A 460 8.89 -25.45 9.28
N VAL A 461 10.10 -24.93 9.02
CA VAL A 461 11.37 -25.68 9.17
C VAL A 461 11.64 -26.08 10.62
N LEU A 462 11.29 -25.25 11.61
CA LEU A 462 11.39 -25.57 13.03
C LEU A 462 10.33 -26.57 13.49
N ASN A 463 9.10 -26.39 13.00
CA ASN A 463 7.96 -27.24 13.34
C ASN A 463 8.00 -28.62 12.67
N HIS A 464 8.88 -28.81 11.69
CA HIS A 464 9.05 -30.10 11.01
C HIS A 464 9.48 -31.20 11.99
N VAL A 465 8.69 -32.28 12.04
CA VAL A 465 8.93 -33.46 12.87
C VAL A 465 9.27 -34.64 11.96
N GLU A 466 10.46 -35.20 12.14
CA GLU A 466 10.90 -36.37 11.39
C GLU A 466 10.58 -37.63 12.19
N VAL A 467 9.93 -38.60 11.55
CA VAL A 467 9.50 -39.85 12.17
C VAL A 467 10.14 -41.01 11.42
N ASN A 468 11.10 -41.68 12.04
CA ASN A 468 11.81 -42.82 11.46
C ASN A 468 11.43 -44.09 12.23
N ILE A 469 11.01 -45.13 11.50
CA ILE A 469 10.76 -46.45 12.06
C ILE A 469 12.06 -47.24 11.90
N VAL A 470 12.69 -47.59 13.01
CA VAL A 470 13.95 -48.33 13.03
C VAL A 470 13.68 -49.70 13.63
N PRO A 471 13.99 -50.81 12.92
CA PRO A 471 13.83 -52.14 13.47
C PRO A 471 14.81 -52.33 14.64
N ASN A 472 14.32 -52.77 15.80
CA ASN A 472 15.15 -53.10 16.96
C ASN A 472 15.38 -54.62 17.03
N GLU A 473 16.52 -55.06 16.53
CA GLU A 473 16.92 -56.48 16.48
C GLU A 473 17.00 -57.15 17.87
N ILE A 474 17.23 -56.39 18.94
CA ILE A 474 17.35 -56.94 20.31
C ILE A 474 15.96 -57.25 20.90
N LYS A 475 14.94 -56.48 20.50
CA LYS A 475 13.58 -56.59 21.05
C LYS A 475 12.58 -57.20 20.06
N ASP A 476 13.01 -57.49 18.83
CA ASP A 476 12.19 -57.99 17.72
C ASP A 476 10.92 -57.14 17.49
N VAL A 477 11.05 -55.81 17.62
CA VAL A 477 9.95 -54.84 17.43
C VAL A 477 10.44 -53.58 16.70
N ASP A 478 9.53 -52.99 15.94
CA ASP A 478 9.76 -51.70 15.27
C ASP A 478 9.68 -50.54 16.27
N GLU A 479 10.77 -49.78 16.41
CA GLU A 479 10.80 -48.58 17.27
C GLU A 479 10.53 -47.32 16.43
N LYS A 480 9.48 -46.57 16.80
CA LYS A 480 9.17 -45.27 16.20
C LYS A 480 10.00 -44.17 16.86
N ARG A 481 11.04 -43.68 16.18
CA ARG A 481 11.86 -42.55 16.64
C ARG A 481 11.30 -41.25 16.07
N THR A 482 11.01 -40.30 16.96
CA THR A 482 10.51 -38.97 16.59
C THR A 482 11.57 -37.93 16.92
N VAL A 483 12.04 -37.19 15.92
CA VAL A 483 13.04 -36.13 16.07
C VAL A 483 12.36 -34.78 15.92
N LYS A 484 12.53 -33.90 16.92
CA LYS A 484 12.06 -32.51 16.90
C LYS A 484 13.24 -31.56 16.85
N ARG A 485 13.06 -30.42 16.17
CA ARG A 485 14.09 -29.39 16.05
C ARG A 485 13.92 -28.35 17.15
N ILE A 486 15.04 -27.91 17.73
CA ILE A 486 15.08 -26.81 18.69
C ILE A 486 16.00 -25.73 18.09
N PRO A 487 15.55 -24.47 17.97
CA PRO A 487 16.36 -23.41 17.40
C PRO A 487 17.59 -23.14 18.27
N ASN A 488 18.72 -22.88 17.63
CA ASN A 488 19.94 -22.44 18.31
C ASN A 488 19.99 -20.90 18.37
N PRO A 489 20.96 -20.31 19.11
CA PRO A 489 21.11 -18.85 19.17
C PRO A 489 21.43 -18.17 17.82
N ASN A 490 21.89 -18.95 16.84
CA ASN A 490 22.19 -18.49 15.48
C ASN A 490 20.98 -18.58 14.55
N PHE A 491 19.79 -18.91 15.09
CA PHE A 491 18.55 -18.94 14.34
C PHE A 491 17.89 -17.55 14.39
N LEU A 492 17.33 -17.11 13.25
CA LEU A 492 16.72 -15.79 13.14
C LEU A 492 15.58 -15.63 14.16
N GLY A 493 15.66 -14.59 15.01
CA GLY A 493 14.67 -14.31 16.07
C GLY A 493 14.93 -15.02 17.40
N HIS A 494 15.93 -15.90 17.49
CA HIS A 494 16.29 -16.63 18.72
C HIS A 494 17.66 -16.23 19.27
N SER A 495 18.08 -14.97 19.05
CA SER A 495 19.33 -14.46 19.62
C SER A 495 19.28 -14.50 21.15
N ASN A 496 20.43 -14.78 21.77
CA ASN A 496 20.59 -14.70 23.23
C ASN A 496 20.50 -13.25 23.75
N ILE A 497 20.64 -12.26 22.87
CA ILE A 497 20.57 -10.85 23.20
C ILE A 497 19.16 -10.35 22.86
N SER A 498 18.46 -9.84 23.87
CA SER A 498 17.18 -9.15 23.72
C SER A 498 17.38 -7.63 23.74
N GLU A 499 16.42 -6.90 23.19
CA GLU A 499 16.45 -5.44 23.21
C GLU A 499 16.22 -4.91 24.64
N PHE A 500 17.11 -4.02 25.10
CA PHE A 500 16.89 -3.25 26.33
C PHE A 500 16.21 -1.92 25.97
N ARG A 501 14.89 -1.84 26.20
CA ARG A 501 14.13 -0.62 25.89
C ARG A 501 14.40 0.48 26.93
N PRO A 502 14.64 1.72 26.50
CA PRO A 502 14.83 2.84 27.41
C PRO A 502 13.54 3.19 28.16
N PRO A 503 13.65 3.86 29.33
CA PRO A 503 12.50 4.10 30.23
C PRO A 503 11.43 5.03 29.67
N PHE A 504 11.71 5.77 28.59
CA PHE A 504 10.75 6.68 27.94
C PHE A 504 9.91 6.01 26.85
N ILE A 505 10.17 4.75 26.52
CA ILE A 505 9.31 3.96 25.65
C ILE A 505 8.30 3.26 26.53
N ASP A 506 7.02 3.60 26.36
CA ASP A 506 5.93 2.92 27.05
C ASP A 506 5.99 1.41 26.79
N LYS A 507 5.73 0.62 27.84
CA LYS A 507 5.64 -0.83 27.69
C LYS A 507 4.43 -1.15 26.80
N PRO A 508 4.59 -2.05 25.82
CA PRO A 508 3.52 -2.42 24.88
C PRO A 508 2.33 -3.06 25.59
#